data_AF-A0A939KJ90-F1
#
_entry.id   AF-A0A939KJ90-F1
#
_cell.length_a   1.000
_cell.length_b   1.000
_cell.length_c   1.000
_cell.angle_alpha   90.00
_cell.angle_beta   90.00
_cell.angle_gamma   90.00
#
_symmetry.space_group_name_H-M   'P 1'
#
loop_
_entity.id
_entity.type
_entity.pdbx_description
1 polymer ?
#
loop_
_entity_poly.entity_id
_entity_poly.type
_entity_poly.pdbx_seq_one_letter_code
_entity_poly.pdbx_strand_id
1 'polypeptide(L)'
;MKRGQRLRQIVNMLDLTTPLGLLIAWTSGSTLCRGPRGLIIAAGYGWGLPHAGAFTMGNVVLFRAPPGAAGNDPVLLGHEERHCTQYAYCLGLPFLLLYALCAGWSLLRSGNPASRNFFERQAGLAAGGYIGPGGRLPDLPSEKRNEA
;
A
#
# COMPACT_ATOMS: atom_id res chain seq x y z
N MET A 1 -8.64 -11.55 -16.84
CA MET A 1 -9.14 -10.71 -15.72
C MET A 1 -10.54 -11.16 -15.34
N LYS A 2 -10.83 -11.28 -14.04
CA LYS A 2 -12.17 -11.61 -13.53
C LYS A 2 -13.07 -10.36 -13.53
N ARG A 3 -14.39 -10.52 -13.59
CA ARG A 3 -15.36 -9.40 -13.64
C ARG A 3 -15.17 -8.39 -12.49
N GLY A 4 -14.92 -8.87 -11.27
CA GLY A 4 -14.66 -8.01 -10.11
C GLY A 4 -13.39 -7.13 -10.26
N GLN A 5 -12.35 -7.62 -10.92
CA GLN A 5 -11.12 -6.84 -11.15
C GLN A 5 -11.36 -5.71 -12.17
N ARG A 6 -12.23 -5.95 -13.15
CA ARG A 6 -12.62 -4.93 -14.13
C ARG A 6 -13.53 -3.87 -13.49
N LEU A 7 -14.44 -4.28 -12.61
CA LEU A 7 -15.27 -3.34 -11.85
C LEU A 7 -14.39 -2.43 -10.97
N ARG A 8 -13.45 -3.02 -10.23
CA ARG A 8 -12.47 -2.27 -9.43
C ARG A 8 -11.71 -1.24 -10.27
N GLN A 9 -11.20 -1.65 -11.43
CA GLN A 9 -10.53 -0.72 -12.37
C GLN A 9 -11.42 0.46 -12.76
N ILE A 10 -12.68 0.18 -13.12
CA ILE A 10 -13.60 1.23 -13.56
C ILE A 10 -13.88 2.19 -12.39
N VAL A 11 -14.19 1.67 -11.21
CA VAL A 11 -14.46 2.50 -10.03
C VAL A 11 -13.24 3.36 -9.68
N ASN A 12 -12.06 2.76 -9.62
CA ASN A 12 -10.82 3.49 -9.30
C ASN A 12 -10.37 4.46 -10.41
N MET A 13 -10.94 4.36 -11.61
CA MET A 13 -10.73 5.35 -12.67
C MET A 13 -11.75 6.49 -12.55
N LEU A 14 -13.00 6.18 -12.16
CA LEU A 14 -14.07 7.16 -11.96
C LEU A 14 -13.85 8.01 -10.70
N ASP A 15 -13.32 7.42 -9.62
CA ASP A 15 -12.97 8.14 -8.38
C ASP A 15 -11.66 8.94 -8.46
N LEU A 16 -11.04 8.95 -9.65
CA LEU A 16 -9.79 9.65 -9.99
C LEU A 16 -8.55 9.20 -9.21
N THR A 17 -8.62 8.14 -8.40
CA THR A 17 -7.45 7.66 -7.65
C THR A 17 -6.42 6.98 -8.53
N THR A 18 -6.84 6.28 -9.58
CA THR A 18 -5.90 5.71 -10.56
C THR A 18 -5.20 6.80 -11.38
N PRO A 19 -5.90 7.81 -11.93
CA PRO A 19 -5.26 9.01 -12.49
C PRO A 19 -4.28 9.68 -11.52
N LEU A 20 -4.65 9.82 -10.25
CA LEU A 20 -3.76 10.40 -9.23
C LEU A 20 -2.50 9.54 -9.01
N GLY A 21 -2.66 8.22 -8.90
CA GLY A 21 -1.54 7.29 -8.76
C GLY A 21 -0.60 7.34 -9.97
N LEU A 22 -1.14 7.47 -11.19
CA LEU A 22 -0.36 7.67 -12.41
C LEU A 22 0.38 9.01 -12.42
N LEU A 23 -0.27 10.08 -11.96
CA LEU A 23 0.35 11.40 -11.83
C LEU A 23 1.52 11.36 -10.84
N ILE A 24 1.36 10.69 -9.69
CA ILE A 24 2.44 10.52 -8.71
C ILE A 24 3.58 9.67 -9.29
N ALA A 25 3.26 8.57 -9.96
CA ALA A 25 4.27 7.74 -10.61
C ALA A 25 5.06 8.53 -11.66
N TRP A 26 4.37 9.35 -12.46
CA TRP A 26 5.01 10.20 -13.47
C TRP A 26 5.89 11.30 -12.85
N THR A 27 5.37 12.04 -11.86
CA THR A 27 6.11 13.11 -11.17
C THR A 27 7.28 12.60 -10.33
N SER A 28 7.22 11.35 -9.86
CA SER A 28 8.34 10.70 -9.16
C SER A 28 9.38 10.06 -10.09
N GLY A 29 9.17 10.11 -11.41
CA GLY A 29 10.07 9.45 -12.38
C GLY A 29 10.01 7.93 -12.33
N SER A 30 8.94 7.37 -11.79
CA SER A 30 8.76 5.92 -11.67
C SER A 30 8.54 5.28 -13.04
N THR A 31 9.10 4.10 -13.25
CA THR A 31 8.87 3.31 -14.47
C THR A 31 7.58 2.52 -14.35
N LEU A 32 6.62 2.77 -15.25
CA LEU A 32 5.35 2.09 -15.27
C LEU A 32 5.43 0.77 -16.04
N CYS A 33 4.95 -0.31 -15.44
CA CYS A 33 4.73 -1.59 -16.10
C CYS A 33 3.35 -2.17 -15.78
N ARG A 34 2.83 -3.01 -16.67
CA ARG A 34 1.53 -3.66 -16.45
C ARG A 34 1.71 -4.82 -15.49
N GLY A 35 1.02 -4.75 -14.36
CA GLY A 35 0.95 -5.82 -13.38
C GLY A 35 -0.17 -6.83 -13.71
N PRO A 36 -0.16 -7.99 -13.05
CA PRO A 36 -1.25 -8.96 -13.17
C PRO A 36 -2.56 -8.37 -12.64
N ARG A 37 -3.69 -8.97 -13.03
CA ARG A 37 -5.01 -8.69 -12.44
C ARG A 37 -5.47 -7.24 -12.58
N GLY A 38 -4.95 -6.53 -13.59
CA GLY A 38 -5.34 -5.15 -13.89
C GLY A 38 -4.67 -4.09 -13.02
N LEU A 39 -3.59 -4.46 -12.33
CA LEU A 39 -2.72 -3.55 -11.59
C LEU A 39 -1.76 -2.84 -12.53
N ILE A 40 -1.36 -1.63 -12.14
CA ILE A 40 -0.27 -0.89 -12.77
C ILE A 40 0.84 -0.82 -11.73
N ILE A 41 2.03 -1.32 -12.06
CA ILE A 41 3.18 -1.28 -11.17
C ILE A 41 4.00 -0.06 -11.55
N ALA A 42 4.31 0.80 -10.58
CA ALA A 42 5.23 1.91 -10.75
C ALA A 42 6.50 1.59 -9.95
N ALA A 43 7.61 1.31 -10.64
CA ALA A 43 8.87 0.93 -10.02
C ALA A 43 9.82 2.12 -9.88
N GLY A 44 10.68 2.09 -8.86
CA GLY A 44 11.71 3.10 -8.63
C GLY A 44 11.19 4.39 -8.01
N TYR A 45 10.16 4.30 -7.15
CA TYR A 45 9.63 5.47 -6.44
C TYR A 45 10.70 6.12 -5.56
N GLY A 46 11.10 7.34 -5.92
CA GLY A 46 12.26 8.02 -5.33
C GLY A 46 11.95 9.04 -4.23
N TRP A 47 10.68 9.37 -3.96
CA TRP A 47 10.36 10.42 -2.98
C TRP A 47 10.56 9.92 -1.54
N GLY A 48 10.86 10.85 -0.63
CA GLY A 48 11.13 10.56 0.78
C GLY A 48 9.91 10.09 1.58
N LEU A 49 8.70 10.34 1.08
CA LEU A 49 7.45 9.93 1.70
C LEU A 49 6.53 9.31 0.65
N PRO A 50 5.76 8.25 0.97
CA PRO A 50 5.70 7.55 2.26
C PRO A 50 6.89 6.59 2.52
N HIS A 51 7.23 6.36 3.80
CA HIS A 51 8.27 5.42 4.25
C HIS A 51 7.74 3.97 4.23
N ALA A 52 7.36 3.47 3.06
CA ALA A 52 6.93 2.10 2.85
C ALA A 52 7.66 1.50 1.64
N GLY A 53 7.90 0.18 1.64
CA GLY A 53 8.56 -0.51 0.53
C GLY A 53 7.70 -0.51 -0.75
N ALA A 54 6.38 -0.54 -0.57
CA ALA A 54 5.37 -0.35 -1.60
C ALA A 54 4.15 0.36 -0.99
N PHE A 55 3.35 0.99 -1.84
CA PHE A 55 2.03 1.48 -1.46
C PHE A 55 1.10 1.53 -2.67
N THR A 56 -0.20 1.47 -2.42
CA THR A 56 -1.22 1.48 -3.46
C THR A 56 -1.94 2.82 -3.53
N MET A 57 -2.24 3.26 -4.75
CA MET A 57 -3.15 4.37 -5.03
C MET A 57 -4.08 4.01 -6.20
N GLY A 58 -5.35 3.77 -5.88
CA GLY A 58 -6.33 3.27 -6.85
C GLY A 58 -5.93 1.91 -7.40
N ASN A 59 -5.57 1.85 -8.68
CA ASN A 59 -5.04 0.65 -9.34
C ASN A 59 -3.52 0.67 -9.57
N VAL A 60 -2.83 1.72 -9.11
CA VAL A 60 -1.39 1.87 -9.24
C VAL A 60 -0.72 1.43 -7.95
N VAL A 61 0.22 0.50 -8.04
CA VAL A 61 1.05 0.04 -6.93
C VAL A 61 2.45 0.60 -7.14
N LEU A 62 2.85 1.52 -6.28
CA LEU A 62 4.15 2.18 -6.32
C LEU A 62 5.13 1.41 -5.45
N PHE A 63 6.26 1.01 -6.03
CA PHE A 63 7.35 0.31 -5.37
C PHE A 63 8.58 1.20 -5.34
N ARG A 64 9.25 1.26 -4.18
CA ARG A 64 10.59 1.87 -4.08
C ARG A 64 11.65 1.01 -4.78
N ALA A 65 11.42 -0.29 -4.88
CA ALA A 65 12.31 -1.21 -5.56
C ALA A 65 12.48 -0.82 -7.05
N PRO A 66 13.68 -1.02 -7.64
CA PRO A 66 13.94 -0.67 -9.02
C PRO A 66 13.12 -1.54 -10.00
N PRO A 67 13.01 -1.10 -11.27
CA PRO A 67 12.42 -1.92 -12.33
C PRO A 67 13.07 -3.31 -12.39
N GLY A 68 12.27 -4.35 -12.57
CA GLY A 68 12.74 -5.74 -12.57
C GLY A 68 12.77 -6.42 -11.21
N ALA A 69 12.78 -5.67 -10.10
CA ALA A 69 12.56 -6.20 -8.74
C ALA A 69 11.14 -5.89 -8.22
N ALA A 70 10.57 -4.75 -8.64
CA ALA A 70 9.20 -4.35 -8.27
C ALA A 70 8.14 -5.36 -8.75
N GLY A 71 7.24 -5.74 -7.84
CA GLY A 71 6.13 -6.65 -8.14
C GLY A 71 6.49 -8.13 -8.26
N ASN A 72 7.74 -8.53 -7.97
CA ASN A 72 8.16 -9.93 -8.00
C ASN A 72 7.70 -10.75 -6.79
N ASP A 73 7.39 -10.10 -5.67
CA ASP A 73 6.83 -10.77 -4.49
C ASP A 73 5.31 -10.93 -4.66
N PRO A 74 4.82 -12.16 -4.92
CA PRO A 74 3.39 -12.38 -5.14
C PRO A 74 2.56 -12.21 -3.86
N VAL A 75 3.16 -12.35 -2.68
CA VAL A 75 2.50 -12.18 -1.39
C VAL A 75 2.27 -10.70 -1.13
N LEU A 76 3.31 -9.88 -1.26
CA LEU A 76 3.20 -8.42 -1.15
C LEU A 76 2.25 -7.86 -2.22
N LEU A 77 2.36 -8.34 -3.47
CA LEU A 77 1.46 -7.91 -4.53
C LEU A 77 -0.01 -8.27 -4.25
N GLY A 78 -0.27 -9.39 -3.56
CA GLY A 78 -1.60 -9.77 -3.10
C GLY A 78 -2.13 -8.87 -1.98
N HIS A 79 -1.24 -8.38 -1.10
CA HIS A 79 -1.56 -7.37 -0.08
C HIS A 79 -1.97 -6.04 -0.73
N GLU A 80 -1.16 -5.54 -1.67
CA GLU A 80 -1.44 -4.29 -2.42
C GLU A 80 -2.72 -4.38 -3.27
N GLU A 81 -3.03 -5.56 -3.84
CA GLU A 81 -4.29 -5.77 -4.56
C GLU A 81 -5.53 -5.59 -3.66
N ARG A 82 -5.42 -5.97 -2.38
CA ARG A 82 -6.52 -5.77 -1.42
C ARG A 82 -6.72 -4.28 -1.18
N HIS A 83 -5.66 -3.49 -1.02
CA HIS A 83 -5.77 -2.03 -0.94
C HIS A 83 -6.43 -1.42 -2.17
N CYS A 84 -6.14 -1.92 -3.38
CA CYS A 84 -6.84 -1.45 -4.57
C CYS A 84 -8.36 -1.67 -4.49
N THR A 85 -8.78 -2.79 -3.89
CA THR A 85 -10.21 -3.11 -3.70
C THR A 85 -10.82 -2.20 -2.63
N GLN A 86 -10.04 -1.86 -1.60
CA GLN A 86 -10.42 -0.91 -0.56
C GLN A 86 -10.66 0.49 -1.12
N TYR A 87 -9.78 0.97 -2.00
CA TYR A 87 -10.02 2.20 -2.76
C TYR A 87 -11.37 2.18 -3.48
N ALA A 88 -11.68 1.09 -4.20
CA ALA A 88 -12.90 1.01 -4.99
C ALA A 88 -14.16 1.05 -4.13
N TYR A 89 -14.21 0.33 -3.00
CA TYR A 89 -15.42 0.38 -2.16
C TYR A 89 -15.48 1.62 -1.25
N CYS A 90 -14.35 2.25 -0.94
CA CYS A 90 -14.29 3.52 -0.20
C CYS A 90 -14.41 4.76 -1.08
N LEU A 91 -14.71 4.60 -2.38
CA LEU A 91 -14.90 5.70 -3.35
C LEU A 91 -13.67 6.62 -3.47
N GLY A 92 -12.48 6.03 -3.44
CA GLY A 92 -11.25 6.77 -3.75
C GLY A 92 -10.64 7.51 -2.57
N LEU A 93 -10.62 8.84 -2.62
CA LEU A 93 -9.97 9.69 -1.60
C LEU A 93 -10.45 9.49 -0.15
N PRO A 94 -11.73 9.18 0.15
CA PRO A 94 -12.16 8.90 1.52
C PRO A 94 -11.38 7.74 2.16
N PHE A 95 -10.89 6.80 1.36
CA PHE A 95 -10.02 5.72 1.84
C PHE A 95 -8.77 6.26 2.54
N LEU A 96 -8.09 7.26 1.96
CA LEU A 96 -6.86 7.81 2.53
C LEU A 96 -7.09 8.41 3.91
N LEU A 97 -8.21 9.13 4.07
CA LEU A 97 -8.59 9.73 5.36
C LEU A 97 -8.91 8.64 6.39
N LEU A 98 -9.75 7.66 6.01
CA LEU A 98 -10.10 6.56 6.91
C LEU A 98 -8.88 5.71 7.29
N TYR A 99 -8.01 5.44 6.33
CA TYR A 99 -6.76 4.73 6.56
C TYR A 99 -5.85 5.49 7.52
N ALA A 100 -5.65 6.79 7.31
CA ALA A 100 -4.83 7.63 8.18
C ALA A 100 -5.39 7.69 9.61
N LEU A 101 -6.72 7.78 9.77
CA LEU A 101 -7.38 7.73 11.07
C LEU A 101 -7.17 6.37 11.76
N CYS A 102 -7.35 5.27 11.05
CA CYS A 102 -7.10 3.92 11.59
C CYS A 102 -5.63 3.71 11.95
N ALA A 103 -4.70 4.17 11.11
CA ALA A 103 -3.27 4.09 11.34
C ALA A 103 -2.84 4.92 12.55
N GLY A 104 -3.32 6.17 12.65
CA GLY A 104 -3.07 7.06 13.78
C GLY A 104 -3.64 6.50 15.09
N TRP A 105 -4.86 5.98 15.06
CA TRP A 105 -5.45 5.31 16.22
C TRP A 105 -4.65 4.07 16.65
N SER A 106 -4.21 3.26 15.68
CA SER A 106 -3.37 2.09 15.93
C SER A 106 -2.03 2.49 16.56
N LEU A 107 -1.39 3.52 16.02
CA LEU A 107 -0.14 4.08 16.52
C LEU A 107 -0.30 4.56 17.97
N LEU A 108 -1.32 5.36 18.26
CA LEU A 108 -1.60 5.86 19.62
C LEU A 108 -1.86 4.73 20.63
N ARG A 109 -2.49 3.63 20.19
CA ARG A 109 -2.89 2.54 21.09
C ARG A 109 -1.86 1.42 21.22
N SER A 110 -0.99 1.22 20.23
CA SER A 110 -0.11 0.04 20.17
C SER A 110 1.34 0.35 19.75
N GLY A 111 1.66 1.61 19.45
CA GLY A 111 2.99 1.99 18.95
C GLY A 111 3.27 1.55 17.50
N ASN A 112 2.33 0.85 16.86
CA ASN A 112 2.46 0.38 15.49
C ASN A 112 1.23 0.81 14.66
N PRO A 113 1.40 1.45 13.49
CA PRO A 113 0.28 1.95 12.68
C PRO A 113 -0.53 0.84 11.99
N ALA A 114 -0.01 -0.39 11.88
CA ALA A 114 -0.67 -1.50 11.19
C ALA A 114 -1.42 -2.44 12.15
N SER A 115 -0.88 -2.71 13.35
CA SER A 115 -1.37 -3.76 14.26
C SER A 115 -2.86 -3.72 14.60
N ARG A 116 -3.43 -2.52 14.73
CA ARG A 116 -4.86 -2.29 15.00
C ARG A 116 -5.58 -1.55 13.86
N ASN A 117 -4.93 -1.37 12.71
CA ASN A 117 -5.56 -0.76 11.55
C ASN A 117 -6.43 -1.80 10.83
N PHE A 118 -7.73 -1.50 10.72
CA PHE A 118 -8.72 -2.39 10.10
C PHE A 118 -8.34 -2.75 8.66
N PHE A 119 -7.86 -1.77 7.88
CA PHE A 119 -7.50 -1.96 6.48
C PHE A 119 -6.26 -2.85 6.32
N GLU A 120 -5.26 -2.66 7.18
CA GLU A 120 -4.03 -3.47 7.23
C GLU A 120 -4.30 -4.91 7.65
N ARG A 121 -5.17 -5.11 8.65
CA ARG A 121 -5.59 -6.46 9.07
C ARG A 121 -6.37 -7.17 7.96
N GLN A 122 -7.23 -6.44 7.25
CA GLN A 122 -7.98 -6.97 6.10
C GLN A 122 -7.03 -7.27 4.93
N ALA A 123 -6.02 -6.42 4.70
CA ALA A 123 -4.99 -6.61 3.68
C ALA A 123 -3.98 -7.71 4.04
N GLY A 124 -3.92 -8.11 5.31
CA GLY A 124 -3.08 -9.18 5.83
C GLY A 124 -1.70 -8.68 6.26
N LEU A 125 -1.50 -8.56 7.56
CA LEU A 125 -0.28 -8.00 8.17
C LEU A 125 1.00 -8.75 7.77
N ALA A 126 0.98 -10.09 7.76
CA ALA A 126 2.14 -10.88 7.36
C ALA A 126 2.51 -10.66 5.89
N ALA A 127 1.51 -10.42 5.03
CA ALA A 127 1.74 -10.18 3.61
C ALA A 127 2.27 -8.76 3.33
N GLY A 128 1.97 -7.79 4.19
CA GLY A 128 2.57 -6.45 4.17
C GLY A 128 3.94 -6.37 4.86
N GLY A 129 4.49 -7.50 5.32
CA GLY A 129 5.79 -7.53 6.02
C GLY A 129 5.74 -7.09 7.48
N TYR A 130 4.55 -6.89 8.05
CA TYR A 130 4.37 -6.49 9.45
C TYR A 130 4.46 -7.66 10.44
N ILE A 131 4.60 -8.90 9.98
CA ILE A 131 4.80 -10.07 10.85
C ILE A 131 5.91 -10.92 10.23
N GLY A 132 6.98 -11.17 10.98
CA GLY A 132 8.08 -12.05 10.54
C GLY A 132 7.66 -13.54 10.51
N PRO A 133 8.51 -14.43 9.96
CA PRO A 133 8.27 -15.88 10.00
C PRO A 133 8.19 -16.31 11.47
N GLY A 134 6.98 -16.62 11.97
CA GLY A 134 6.75 -16.98 13.38
C GLY A 134 5.68 -16.17 14.11
N GLY A 135 4.93 -15.28 13.44
CA GLY A 135 3.78 -14.62 14.07
C GLY A 135 4.13 -13.45 14.98
N ARG A 136 5.42 -13.08 15.05
CA ARG A 136 5.91 -11.95 15.84
C ARG A 136 5.99 -10.69 14.98
N LEU A 137 5.39 -9.60 15.46
CA LEU A 137 5.56 -8.25 14.91
C LEU A 137 7.05 -7.90 14.96
N PRO A 138 7.65 -7.24 13.96
CA PRO A 138 9.00 -6.71 14.07
C PRO A 138 9.07 -5.82 15.30
N ASP A 139 10.04 -6.09 16.19
CA ASP A 139 10.40 -5.14 17.22
C ASP A 139 10.80 -3.84 16.51
N LEU A 140 9.96 -2.81 16.60
CA LEU A 140 10.37 -1.46 16.21
C LEU A 140 11.60 -1.09 17.05
N PRO A 141 12.56 -0.32 16.52
CA PRO A 141 13.70 0.11 17.30
C PRO A 141 13.16 0.85 18.52
N SER A 142 13.48 0.34 19.71
CA SER A 142 13.37 1.12 20.93
C SER A 142 14.16 2.39 20.69
N GLU A 143 13.47 3.50 20.45
CA GLU A 143 14.02 4.84 20.65
C GLU A 143 14.77 4.76 21.98
N LYS A 144 16.10 4.89 21.88
CA LYS A 144 16.96 4.83 23.04
C LYS A 144 16.60 6.01 23.91
N ARG A 145 15.86 5.70 24.98
CA ARG A 145 15.93 6.34 26.28
C ARG A 145 17.41 6.44 26.67
N ASN A 146 18.09 7.49 26.22
CA ASN A 146 19.38 7.92 26.75
C ASN A 146 19.15 9.25 27.47
N GLU A 147 18.57 9.15 28.66
CA GLU A 147 18.96 10.01 29.76
C GLU A 147 20.20 9.37 30.37
N ALA A 148 21.35 10.01 30.24
CA ALA A 148 22.49 9.95 31.16
C ALA A 148 23.40 11.16 30.89
#